data_AF-A0A6G8NEU2-F1
#
_entry.id   AF-A0A6G8NEU2-F1
#
_cell.length_a   1.000
_cell.length_b   1.000
_cell.length_c   1.000
_cell.angle_alpha   90.00
_cell.angle_beta   90.00
_cell.angle_gamma   90.00
#
_symmetry.space_group_name_H-M   'P 1'
#
loop_
_entity.id
_entity.type
_entity.pdbx_description
1 polymer ?
#
loop_
_entity_poly.entity_id
_entity_poly.type
_entity_poly.pdbx_seq_one_letter_code
_entity_poly.pdbx_strand_id
1 'polypeptide(L)'
;MSEQLFLYGVYSIHVRPIELQGTRWDAEYEIRHLDKAVQSWKTVGGDNGLSSPTDAIGAAHVQAVADIEAGAGIPKPKTFP
;
A
#
# COMPACT_ATOMS: atom_id res chain seq x y z
N MET A 1 -4.11 -15.79 -0.16
CA MET A 1 -3.27 -15.23 0.92
C MET A 1 -4.06 -14.20 1.71
N SER A 2 -3.73 -14.00 2.98
CA SER A 2 -4.44 -13.04 3.84
C SER A 2 -4.02 -11.60 3.56
N GLU A 3 -4.97 -10.67 3.70
CA GLU A 3 -4.69 -9.23 3.73
C GLU A 3 -3.75 -8.91 4.90
N GLN A 4 -2.76 -8.05 4.65
CA GLN A 4 -1.78 -7.58 5.62
C GLN A 4 -2.08 -6.14 5.99
N LEU A 5 -2.32 -5.88 7.27
CA LEU A 5 -2.53 -4.55 7.81
C LEU A 5 -1.23 -3.99 8.38
N PHE A 6 -0.87 -2.77 7.97
CA PHE A 6 0.20 -1.97 8.54
C PHE A 6 -0.36 -0.66 9.08
N LEU A 7 0.20 -0.16 10.19
CA LEU A 7 -0.23 1.09 10.80
C LEU A 7 0.87 2.14 10.64
N TYR A 8 0.50 3.34 10.20
CA TYR A 8 1.41 4.47 10.01
C TYR A 8 0.84 5.74 10.64
N GLY A 9 1.14 5.93 11.92
CA GLY A 9 0.58 7.04 12.71
C GLY A 9 -0.95 6.95 12.81
N VAL A 10 -1.64 7.87 12.15
CA VAL A 10 -3.13 7.91 12.08
C VAL A 10 -3.70 7.19 10.86
N TYR A 11 -2.83 6.66 9.99
CA TYR A 11 -3.20 5.95 8.78
C TYR A 11 -3.11 4.44 8.96
N SER A 12 -4.02 3.72 8.31
CA SER A 12 -4.03 2.26 8.20
C SER A 12 -3.78 1.89 6.74
N ILE A 13 -2.75 1.09 6.49
CA ILE A 13 -2.36 0.61 5.17
C ILE A 13 -2.78 -0.85 5.07
N HIS A 14 -3.73 -1.14 4.20
CA HIS A 14 -4.16 -2.50 3.91
C HIS A 14 -3.44 -2.97 2.65
N VAL A 15 -2.81 -4.14 2.70
CA VAL A 15 -2.07 -4.70 1.58
C VAL A 15 -2.61 -6.08 1.26
N ARG A 16 -2.99 -6.31 0.01
CA ARG A 16 -3.47 -7.60 -0.49
C ARG A 16 -2.51 -8.12 -1.57
N PRO A 17 -1.82 -9.25 -1.34
CA PRO A 17 -1.06 -9.90 -2.39
C PRO A 17 -2.00 -10.58 -3.39
N ILE A 18 -1.63 -10.51 -4.67
CA ILE A 18 -2.37 -11.01 -5.82
C ILE A 18 -1.45 -11.97 -6.56
N GLU A 19 -1.90 -13.20 -6.72
CA GLU A 19 -1.19 -14.17 -7.55
C GLU A 19 -1.46 -13.86 -9.02
N LEU A 20 -0.39 -13.59 -9.78
CA LEU A 20 -0.45 -13.45 -11.23
C LEU A 20 -0.12 -14.78 -11.90
N GLN A 21 -0.33 -14.88 -13.21
CA GLN A 21 0.00 -16.10 -13.95
C GLN A 21 1.50 -16.45 -13.82
N GLY A 22 1.79 -17.69 -13.43
CA GLY A 22 3.14 -18.22 -13.27
C GLY A 22 3.72 -17.98 -11.87
N THR A 23 5.00 -17.64 -11.78
CA THR A 23 5.70 -17.33 -10.51
C THR A 23 5.72 -15.83 -10.22
N ARG A 24 4.67 -15.12 -10.61
CA ARG A 24 4.58 -13.66 -10.52
C ARG A 24 3.51 -13.27 -9.50
N TRP A 25 3.80 -12.20 -8.77
CA TRP A 25 2.96 -11.69 -7.70
C TRP A 25 2.82 -10.19 -7.82
N ASP A 26 1.60 -9.70 -7.75
CA ASP A 26 1.34 -8.29 -7.52
C ASP A 26 0.85 -8.10 -6.09
N ALA A 27 0.80 -6.85 -5.65
CA ALA A 27 0.07 -6.51 -4.46
C ALA A 27 -0.69 -5.21 -4.69
N GLU A 28 -1.90 -5.15 -4.16
CA GLU A 28 -2.63 -3.90 -4.08
C GLU A 28 -2.57 -3.38 -2.65
N TYR A 29 -2.52 -2.07 -2.52
CA TYR A 29 -2.61 -1.42 -1.21
C TYR A 29 -3.69 -0.34 -1.21
N GLU A 30 -4.33 -0.18 -0.06
CA GLU A 30 -5.27 0.89 0.25
C GLU A 30 -4.75 1.64 1.47
N ILE A 31 -4.91 2.97 1.47
CA ILE A 31 -4.60 3.79 2.65
C ILE A 31 -5.91 4.35 3.19
N ARG A 32 -6.11 4.13 4.48
CA ARG A 32 -7.26 4.61 5.24
C ARG A 32 -6.83 5.58 6.33
N HIS A 33 -7.70 6.53 6.64
CA HIS A 33 -7.58 7.44 7.76
C HIS A 33 -8.93 7.50 8.49
N LEU A 34 -8.96 7.18 9.79
CA LEU A 34 -10.19 7.17 10.60
C LEU A 34 -11.36 6.46 9.88
N ASP A 35 -11.10 5.26 9.38
CA ASP A 35 -12.05 4.42 8.61
C ASP A 35 -12.47 4.95 7.22
N LYS A 36 -11.96 6.10 6.76
CA LYS A 36 -12.12 6.55 5.38
C LYS A 36 -10.94 6.15 4.51
N ALA A 37 -11.21 5.50 3.38
CA ALA A 37 -10.21 5.31 2.33
C ALA A 37 -9.81 6.68 1.77
N VAL A 38 -8.62 7.15 2.13
CA VAL A 38 -8.01 8.38 1.60
C VAL A 38 -7.32 8.12 0.27
N GLN A 39 -6.85 6.88 0.08
CA GLN A 39 -6.35 6.38 -1.18
C GLN A 39 -7.01 5.04 -1.48
N SER A 40 -7.69 4.97 -2.62
CA SER A 40 -8.27 3.72 -3.13
C SER A 40 -7.18 2.69 -3.43
N TRP A 41 -7.59 1.43 -3.54
CA TRP A 41 -6.72 0.33 -3.97
C TRP A 41 -5.86 0.70 -5.18
N LYS A 42 -4.54 0.59 -4.99
CA LYS A 42 -3.54 0.85 -6.01
C LYS A 42 -2.63 -0.36 -6.13
N THR A 43 -2.41 -0.80 -7.36
CA THR A 43 -1.60 -1.98 -7.66
C THR A 43 -0.12 -1.61 -7.72
N VAL A 44 0.71 -2.48 -7.17
CA VAL A 44 2.17 -2.47 -7.18
C VAL A 44 2.66 -3.82 -7.68
N GLY A 45 3.66 -3.78 -8.57
CA GLY A 45 4.21 -4.94 -9.26
C GLY A 45 4.07 -4.83 -10.78
N GLY A 46 2.90 -4.39 -11.26
CA GLY A 46 2.68 -3.99 -12.67
C GLY A 46 2.95 -5.12 -13.67
N ASP A 47 3.21 -4.77 -14.94
CA ASP A 47 3.35 -5.77 -16.04
C ASP A 47 4.46 -6.82 -15.82
N ASN A 48 5.46 -6.52 -14.99
CA ASN A 48 6.55 -7.44 -14.70
C ASN A 48 6.22 -8.42 -13.58
N GLY A 49 5.35 -8.04 -12.64
CA GLY A 49 5.11 -8.79 -11.41
C GLY A 49 6.36 -8.95 -10.54
N LEU A 50 6.16 -9.26 -9.27
CA LEU A 50 7.20 -9.55 -8.30
C LEU A 50 7.42 -11.06 -8.17
N SER A 51 8.64 -11.45 -7.81
CA SER A 51 9.06 -12.86 -7.80
C SER A 51 8.49 -13.65 -6.61
N SER A 52 8.04 -12.96 -5.57
CA SER A 52 7.48 -13.58 -4.38
C SER A 52 6.34 -12.74 -3.81
N PRO A 53 5.40 -13.38 -3.09
CA PRO A 53 4.33 -12.67 -2.40
C PRO A 53 4.86 -11.73 -1.31
N THR A 54 5.99 -12.08 -0.67
CA THR A 54 6.62 -11.24 0.35
C THR A 54 7.20 -9.97 -0.25
N ASP A 55 7.82 -10.07 -1.43
CA ASP A 55 8.30 -8.90 -2.17
C ASP A 55 7.13 -8.01 -2.60
N ALA A 56 6.02 -8.61 -3.04
CA ALA A 56 4.79 -7.89 -3.36
C ALA A 56 4.24 -7.10 -2.18
N ILE A 57 4.10 -7.74 -1.02
CA ILE A 57 3.64 -7.08 0.20
C ILE A 57 4.61 -5.96 0.62
N GLY A 58 5.92 -6.22 0.57
CA GLY A 58 6.95 -5.25 0.93
C GLY A 58 6.95 -4.03 0.00
N ALA A 59 6.89 -4.24 -1.31
CA ALA A 59 6.83 -3.18 -2.29
C ALA A 59 5.57 -2.32 -2.14
N ALA A 60 4.41 -2.95 -1.92
CA ALA A 60 3.15 -2.24 -1.73
C ALA A 60 3.16 -1.42 -0.42
N HIS A 61 3.73 -1.96 0.65
CA HIS A 61 3.91 -1.23 1.90
C HIS A 61 4.82 0.00 1.74
N VAL A 62 5.99 -0.16 1.09
CA VAL A 62 6.92 0.96 0.85
C VAL A 62 6.26 2.04 0.00
N GLN A 63 5.56 1.65 -1.06
CA GLN A 63 4.86 2.61 -1.92
C GLN A 63 3.74 3.33 -1.17
N ALA A 64 3.00 2.64 -0.30
CA ALA A 64 1.97 3.25 0.53
C ALA A 64 2.55 4.30 1.48
N VAL A 65 3.66 3.99 2.17
CA VAL A 65 4.36 4.95 3.03
C VAL A 65 4.81 6.17 2.23
N ALA A 66 5.41 5.95 1.06
CA ALA A 66 5.84 7.04 0.18
C ALA A 66 4.66 7.94 -0.26
N ASP A 67 3.50 7.37 -0.57
CA ASP A 67 2.30 8.13 -0.92
C ASP A 67 1.77 8.96 0.27
N ILE A 68 1.84 8.42 1.50
CA ILE A 68 1.52 9.16 2.74
C ILE A 68 2.48 10.34 2.93
N GLU A 69 3.79 10.11 2.79
CA GLU A 69 4.81 11.15 2.96
C GLU A 69 4.74 12.24 1.87
N ALA A 70 4.45 11.83 0.63
CA ALA A 70 4.22 12.74 -0.49
C ALA A 70 2.97 13.60 -0.30
N GLY A 71 1.99 13.14 0.49
CA GLY A 71 0.70 13.80 0.68
C GLY A 71 -0.25 13.58 -0.51
N ALA A 72 -0.13 12.44 -1.20
CA ALA A 72 -1.01 12.09 -2.31
C ALA A 72 -2.45 11.85 -1.80
N GLY A 73 -3.26 12.91 -1.77
CA GLY A 73 -4.64 12.86 -1.24
C GLY A 73 -4.75 12.86 0.29
N ILE A 74 -3.61 12.99 0.99
CA ILE A 74 -3.54 12.94 2.46
C ILE A 74 -3.19 14.33 2.98
N PRO A 75 -4.09 15.00 3.73
CA PRO A 75 -3.78 16.30 4.28
C PRO A 75 -2.61 16.16 5.25
N LYS A 76 -1.47 16.75 4.89
CA LYS A 76 -0.29 16.80 5.78
C LYS A 76 -0.75 17.40 7.11
N PRO A 77 -0.53 16.72 8.26
CA PRO A 77 -0.70 17.39 9.53
C PRO A 77 0.20 18.61 9.49
N LYS A 78 -0.39 19.81 9.66
CA LYS A 78 0.37 21.05 9.73
C LYS A 78 1.49 20.83 10.74
N THR A 79 2.73 20.82 10.27
CA THR A 79 3.89 21.04 11.13
C THR A 79 3.62 22.38 11.82
N PHE A 80 3.30 22.34 13.11
CA PHE A 80 3.21 23.56 13.92
C PHE A 80 4.64 24.12 14.07
N PRO A 81 4.81 25.45 13.94
CA PRO A 81 6.11 26.12 13.89
C PRO A 81 6.90 26.04 15.20
#